data_AF-A0A674HBM2-F1
#
_entry.id   AF-A0A674HBM2-F1
#
_cell.length_a   1.000
_cell.length_b   1.000
_cell.length_c   1.000
_cell.angle_alpha   90.00
_cell.angle_beta   90.00
_cell.angle_gamma   90.00
#
_symmetry.space_group_name_H-M   'P 1'
#
loop_
_entity.id
_entity.type
_entity.pdbx_description
1 polymer ?
#
loop_
_entity_poly.entity_id
_entity_poly.type
_entity_poly.pdbx_seq_one_letter_code
_entity_poly.pdbx_strand_id
1 'polypeptide(L)'
;MSPHNIRGVLQPKAEKWITEARLLKYEGILISSPKLTLEATALQNPAQFLYGEPCSELAHDCLQQIEEQIKIRPDLEGEELETGDKLFVDGSSRVLEGKRRSGYAIIDGKTLQVKESGPLSPSWSAQACELYAVLRALRLLEGKAGTIYTDSKYAYGVVHTFGKIWEERGLINSQGKGLLHDKTDFAGNKGSKRDSYSVHTGTPEGHGKHNQRK
;
A
#
# COMPACT_ATOMS: atom_id res chain seq x y z
N MET A 1 29.47 7.50 10.53
CA MET A 1 28.21 8.24 10.65
C MET A 1 27.69 8.57 9.26
N SER A 2 26.37 8.71 9.09
CA SER A 2 25.73 9.04 7.80
C SER A 2 24.59 10.03 8.03
N PRO A 3 24.28 10.94 7.08
CA PRO A 3 23.07 11.74 7.13
C PRO A 3 21.78 10.92 7.10
N HIS A 4 21.87 9.64 6.75
CA HIS A 4 20.75 8.72 6.71
C HIS A 4 20.77 7.75 7.88
N ASN A 5 19.61 7.52 8.52
CA ASN A 5 19.46 6.54 9.60
C ASN A 5 19.39 5.11 9.04
N ILE A 6 20.52 4.59 8.58
CA ILE A 6 20.65 3.26 7.97
C ILE A 6 20.16 2.17 8.93
N ARG A 7 20.41 2.32 10.24
CA ARG A 7 19.94 1.37 11.25
C ARG A 7 18.42 1.30 11.32
N GLY A 8 17.74 2.45 11.28
CA GLY A 8 16.27 2.52 11.22
C GLY A 8 15.71 1.92 9.93
N VAL A 9 16.37 2.15 8.79
CA VAL A 9 15.96 1.60 7.49
C VAL A 9 16.04 0.06 7.43
N LEU A 10 16.94 -0.55 8.21
CA LEU A 10 17.15 -2.01 8.28
C LEU A 10 16.42 -2.70 9.43
N GLN A 11 15.52 -2.00 10.15
CA GLN A 11 14.75 -2.51 11.29
C GLN A 11 13.40 -3.12 10.86
N PRO A 12 12.47 -3.57 11.75
CA PRO A 12 11.36 -4.50 11.43
C PRO A 12 10.41 -4.14 10.27
N LYS A 13 10.43 -2.89 9.78
CA LYS A 13 9.66 -2.49 8.59
C LYS A 13 10.41 -2.71 7.26
N ALA A 14 11.68 -3.13 7.30
CA ALA A 14 12.53 -3.27 6.12
C ALA A 14 12.01 -4.28 5.09
N GLU A 15 11.23 -5.27 5.51
CA GLU A 15 10.61 -6.27 4.64
C GLU A 15 9.73 -5.64 3.54
N LYS A 16 9.22 -4.42 3.76
CA LYS A 16 8.44 -3.68 2.76
C LYS A 16 9.27 -3.26 1.54
N TRP A 17 10.58 -3.06 1.68
CA TRP A 17 11.46 -2.51 0.62
C TRP A 17 12.75 -3.30 0.39
N ILE A 18 13.09 -4.27 1.25
CA ILE A 18 14.26 -5.15 1.14
C ILE A 18 13.82 -6.60 1.29
N THR A 19 14.31 -7.47 0.41
CA THR A 19 14.08 -8.92 0.49
C THR A 19 14.73 -9.51 1.74
N GLU A 20 14.11 -10.52 2.36
CA GLU A 20 14.62 -11.22 3.55
C GLU A 20 16.07 -11.69 3.41
N ALA A 21 16.46 -12.29 2.28
CA ALA A 21 17.84 -12.73 2.04
C ALA A 21 18.87 -11.60 2.08
N ARG A 22 18.49 -10.40 1.61
CA ARG A 22 19.34 -9.20 1.67
C ARG A 22 19.34 -8.62 3.09
N LEU A 23 18.19 -8.62 3.76
CA LEU A 23 18.05 -8.14 5.13
C LEU A 23 18.96 -8.95 6.07
N LEU A 24 18.88 -10.28 6.02
CA LEU A 24 19.74 -11.19 6.80
C LEU A 24 21.23 -10.94 6.56
N LYS A 25 21.62 -10.70 5.30
CA LYS A 25 23.01 -10.37 4.96
C LYS A 25 23.46 -9.06 5.61
N TYR A 26 22.64 -8.01 5.54
CA TYR A 26 22.97 -6.72 6.15
C TYR A 26 22.93 -6.76 7.67
N GLU A 27 22.01 -7.52 8.25
CA GLU A 27 21.96 -7.73 9.69
C GLU A 27 23.26 -8.33 10.21
N GLY A 28 23.77 -9.39 9.58
CA GLY A 28 25.03 -10.03 9.97
C GLY A 28 26.27 -9.13 9.81
N ILE A 29 26.33 -8.31 8.75
CA ILE A 29 27.53 -7.51 8.44
C ILE A 29 27.51 -6.15 9.16
N LEU A 30 26.34 -5.51 9.28
CA LEU A 30 26.21 -4.10 9.67
C LEU A 30 25.55 -3.91 11.05
N ILE A 31 24.55 -4.72 11.40
CA ILE A 31 23.74 -4.51 12.62
C ILE A 31 24.29 -5.33 13.80
N SER A 32 24.59 -6.60 13.56
CA SER A 32 25.02 -7.55 14.58
C SER A 32 26.54 -7.60 14.78
N SER A 33 27.29 -6.78 14.03
CA SER A 33 28.74 -6.69 14.16
C SER A 33 29.12 -5.91 15.43
N PRO A 34 29.81 -6.53 16.41
CA PRO A 34 30.22 -5.83 17.63
C PRO A 34 31.33 -4.80 17.41
N LYS A 35 31.94 -4.78 16.21
CA LYS A 35 33.02 -3.86 15.84
C LYS A 35 32.51 -2.60 15.12
N LEU A 36 31.21 -2.51 14.86
CA LEU A 36 30.61 -1.43 14.07
C LEU A 36 29.46 -0.80 14.84
N THR A 37 29.47 0.54 14.89
CA THR A 37 28.35 1.34 15.40
C THR A 37 27.85 2.22 14.28
N LEU A 38 26.55 2.10 13.95
CA LEU A 38 25.89 2.94 12.97
C LEU A 38 25.14 4.06 13.68
N GLU A 39 25.50 5.30 13.36
CA GLU A 39 24.88 6.51 13.89
C GLU A 39 24.53 7.48 12.76
N ALA A 40 23.37 8.10 12.90
CA ALA A 40 22.94 9.19 12.03
C ALA A 40 23.63 10.51 12.44
N THR A 41 23.92 11.39 11.49
CA THR A 41 24.52 12.70 11.73
C THR A 41 23.84 13.77 10.89
N ALA A 42 23.77 15.02 11.35
CA ALA A 42 23.23 16.11 10.53
C ALA A 42 24.24 16.70 9.52
N LEU A 43 25.47 16.16 9.48
CA LEU A 43 26.53 16.62 8.57
C LEU A 43 26.24 16.14 7.14
N GLN A 44 26.07 17.08 6.21
CA GLN A 44 25.57 16.77 4.86
C GLN A 44 26.66 16.70 3.79
N ASN A 45 27.81 17.34 4.00
CA ASN A 45 28.88 17.38 3.01
C ASN A 45 30.26 17.03 3.62
N PRO A 46 31.25 16.67 2.77
CA PRO A 46 32.56 16.27 3.26
C PRO A 46 33.30 17.33 4.08
N ALA A 47 33.13 18.62 3.78
CA ALA A 47 33.77 19.70 4.52
C ALA A 47 33.19 19.84 5.94
N GLN A 48 31.87 19.67 6.09
CA GLN A 48 31.20 19.61 7.39
C GLN A 48 31.63 18.40 8.20
N PHE A 49 31.92 17.26 7.56
CA PHE A 49 32.42 16.07 8.27
C PHE A 49 33.79 16.30 8.91
N LEU A 50 34.63 17.13 8.27
CA LEU A 50 35.99 17.41 8.74
C LEU A 50 36.05 18.58 9.73
N TYR A 51 35.20 19.61 9.54
CA TYR A 51 35.34 20.90 10.25
C TYR A 51 34.01 21.51 10.72
N GLY A 52 32.87 20.89 10.44
CA GLY A 52 31.56 21.45 10.72
C GLY A 52 31.01 21.00 12.07
N GLU A 53 30.29 21.90 12.73
CA GLU A 53 29.39 21.50 13.81
C GLU A 53 28.13 20.85 13.23
N PRO A 54 27.63 19.76 13.85
CA PRO A 54 26.39 19.14 13.41
C PRO A 54 25.24 20.13 13.55
N CYS A 55 24.42 20.24 12.50
CA CYS A 55 23.14 20.92 12.61
C CYS A 55 22.26 20.22 13.66
N SER A 56 21.34 20.94 14.30
CA SER A 56 20.49 20.37 15.35
C SER A 56 19.50 19.33 14.82
N GLU A 57 19.19 19.34 13.52
CA GLU A 57 18.18 18.49 12.90
C GLU A 57 18.73 17.75 11.69
N LEU A 58 18.28 16.50 11.51
CA LEU A 58 18.53 15.73 10.30
C LEU A 58 17.83 16.39 9.11
N ALA A 59 18.44 16.28 7.94
CA ALA A 59 17.91 16.85 6.71
C ALA A 59 16.51 16.33 6.34
N HIS A 60 16.24 15.07 6.69
CA HIS A 60 15.00 14.34 6.40
C HIS A 60 14.91 13.08 7.26
N ASP A 61 13.71 12.51 7.34
CA ASP A 61 13.49 11.15 7.85
C ASP A 61 13.52 10.15 6.68
N CYS A 62 14.53 9.28 6.68
CA CYS A 62 14.69 8.25 5.64
C CYS A 62 13.51 7.27 5.60
N LEU A 63 12.89 6.96 6.74
CA LEU A 63 11.76 6.04 6.76
C LEU A 63 10.54 6.66 6.11
N GLN A 64 10.23 7.92 6.45
CA GLN A 64 9.15 8.67 5.82
C GLN A 64 9.39 8.78 4.30
N GLN A 65 10.60 9.13 3.87
CA GLN A 65 10.91 9.24 2.44
C GLN A 65 10.78 7.91 1.70
N ILE A 66 11.22 6.80 2.28
CA ILE A 66 11.06 5.48 1.66
C ILE A 66 9.57 5.13 1.57
N GLU A 67 8.79 5.35 2.63
CA GLU A 67 7.34 5.11 2.64
C GLU A 67 6.61 5.98 1.59
N GLU A 68 6.94 7.26 1.47
CA GLU A 68 6.42 8.14 0.41
C GLU A 68 6.85 7.67 -0.99
N GLN A 69 8.08 7.19 -1.13
CA GLN A 69 8.60 6.73 -2.40
C GLN A 69 8.05 5.39 -2.84
N ILE A 70 7.59 4.50 -1.97
CA ILE A 70 6.98 3.21 -2.39
C ILE A 70 5.48 3.32 -2.64
N LYS A 71 4.83 4.37 -2.11
CA LYS A 71 3.41 4.63 -2.33
C LYS A 71 3.13 4.90 -3.81
N ILE A 72 2.06 4.27 -4.32
CA ILE A 72 1.49 4.59 -5.64
C ILE A 72 0.90 6.00 -5.62
N ARG A 73 0.31 6.35 -4.47
CA ARG A 73 -0.34 7.63 -4.24
C ARG A 73 0.00 8.11 -2.82
N PRO A 74 0.51 9.34 -2.64
CA PRO A 74 0.92 9.83 -1.32
C PRO A 74 -0.25 9.98 -0.34
N ASP A 75 -1.46 10.19 -0.86
CA ASP A 75 -2.73 10.32 -0.13
C ASP A 75 -3.36 8.98 0.29
N LEU A 76 -2.75 7.85 -0.10
CA LEU A 76 -3.25 6.53 0.26
C LEU A 76 -2.53 6.00 1.49
N GLU A 77 -3.31 5.73 2.54
CA GLU A 77 -2.80 5.23 3.81
C GLU A 77 -3.24 3.80 4.12
N GLY A 78 -2.39 3.08 4.85
CA GLY A 78 -2.70 1.77 5.40
C GLY A 78 -3.47 1.83 6.73
N GLU A 79 -3.67 3.04 7.28
CA GLU A 79 -4.42 3.30 8.51
C GLU A 79 -5.81 3.85 8.21
N GLU A 80 -6.80 3.53 9.03
CA GLU A 80 -8.19 3.90 8.76
C GLU A 80 -8.37 5.39 9.01
N LEU A 81 -9.06 6.07 8.09
CA LEU A 81 -9.41 7.47 8.32
C LEU A 81 -10.53 7.58 9.36
N GLU A 82 -10.36 8.49 10.33
CA GLU A 82 -11.36 8.77 11.38
C GLU A 82 -12.69 9.27 10.79
N THR A 83 -12.62 9.96 9.66
CA THR A 83 -13.76 10.57 8.98
C THR A 83 -13.79 10.20 7.50
N GLY A 84 -14.98 10.24 6.91
CA GLY A 84 -15.19 9.94 5.49
C GLY A 84 -16.23 8.86 5.22
N ASP A 85 -16.27 8.43 3.97
CA ASP A 85 -17.10 7.33 3.52
C ASP A 85 -16.38 5.99 3.73
N LYS A 86 -17.10 4.96 4.18
CA LYS A 86 -16.58 3.60 4.29
C LYS A 86 -17.18 2.77 3.17
N LEU A 87 -16.36 2.01 2.44
CA LEU A 87 -16.80 1.12 1.37
C LEU A 87 -16.24 -0.28 1.60
N PHE A 88 -17.06 -1.32 1.48
CA PHE A 88 -16.59 -2.71 1.39
C PHE A 88 -16.56 -3.13 -0.06
N VAL A 89 -15.51 -3.81 -0.48
CA VAL A 89 -15.35 -4.30 -1.86
C VAL A 89 -15.03 -5.77 -1.88
N ASP A 90 -15.56 -6.44 -2.90
CA ASP A 90 -15.28 -7.85 -3.20
C ASP A 90 -15.33 -8.05 -4.73
N GLY A 91 -14.38 -8.83 -5.24
CA GLY A 91 -14.34 -9.29 -6.61
C GLY A 91 -14.26 -10.80 -6.71
N SER A 92 -15.24 -11.41 -7.37
CA SER A 92 -15.33 -12.87 -7.49
C SER A 92 -15.24 -13.36 -8.93
N SER A 93 -14.73 -14.59 -9.10
CA SER A 93 -14.73 -15.32 -10.36
C SER A 93 -14.94 -16.81 -10.08
N ARG A 94 -16.02 -17.39 -10.61
CA ARG A 94 -16.42 -18.78 -10.35
C ARG A 94 -16.96 -19.45 -11.61
N VAL A 95 -16.75 -20.76 -11.74
CA VAL A 95 -17.32 -21.54 -12.85
C VAL A 95 -18.68 -22.07 -12.41
N LEU A 96 -19.72 -21.70 -13.13
CA LEU A 96 -21.10 -22.16 -12.93
C LEU A 96 -21.56 -22.82 -14.23
N GLU A 97 -22.00 -24.08 -14.15
CA GLU A 97 -22.51 -24.83 -15.31
C GLU A 97 -21.51 -24.87 -16.48
N GLY A 98 -20.22 -25.06 -16.17
CA GLY A 98 -19.15 -25.09 -17.18
C GLY A 98 -18.78 -23.72 -17.76
N LYS A 99 -19.44 -22.63 -17.35
CA LYS A 99 -19.15 -21.26 -17.79
C LYS A 99 -18.59 -20.42 -16.65
N ARG A 100 -17.47 -19.74 -16.89
CA ARG A 100 -16.92 -18.80 -15.90
C ARG A 100 -17.81 -17.55 -15.83
N ARG A 101 -18.15 -17.15 -14.60
CA ARG A 101 -18.85 -15.91 -14.28
C ARG A 101 -18.00 -15.12 -13.31
N SER A 102 -17.75 -13.87 -13.67
CA SER A 102 -16.92 -12.95 -12.92
C SER A 102 -17.73 -11.70 -12.60
N GLY A 103 -17.42 -11.04 -11.49
CA GLY A 103 -18.12 -9.82 -11.07
C GLY A 103 -17.44 -9.13 -9.90
N TYR A 104 -17.96 -7.96 -9.57
CA TYR A 104 -17.51 -7.15 -8.44
C TYR A 104 -18.72 -6.55 -7.73
N ALA A 105 -18.53 -6.19 -6.47
CA ALA A 105 -19.50 -5.46 -5.67
C ALA A 105 -18.81 -4.44 -4.77
N ILE A 106 -19.51 -3.33 -4.51
CA ILE A 106 -19.14 -2.26 -3.61
C ILE A 106 -20.35 -1.99 -2.73
N ILE A 107 -20.16 -2.15 -1.41
CA ILE A 107 -21.18 -1.96 -0.40
C ILE A 107 -20.85 -0.71 0.41
N ASP A 108 -21.86 0.12 0.67
CA ASP A 108 -21.71 1.24 1.59
C ASP A 108 -21.53 0.75 3.02
N GLY A 109 -20.49 1.21 3.71
CA GLY A 109 -20.15 0.68 5.01
C GLY A 109 -21.03 1.18 6.16
N LYS A 110 -21.82 2.24 5.95
CA LYS A 110 -22.79 2.74 6.94
C LYS A 110 -24.16 2.11 6.76
N THR A 111 -24.64 2.03 5.52
CA THR A 111 -25.99 1.52 5.23
C THR A 111 -26.03 0.04 4.90
N LEU A 112 -24.88 -0.58 4.61
CA LEU A 112 -24.74 -1.96 4.12
C LEU A 112 -25.50 -2.23 2.82
N GLN A 113 -25.82 -1.18 2.07
CA GLN A 113 -26.48 -1.29 0.76
C GLN A 113 -25.47 -1.36 -0.37
N VAL A 114 -25.86 -2.05 -1.45
CA VAL A 114 -25.05 -2.11 -2.68
C VAL A 114 -24.99 -0.71 -3.29
N LYS A 115 -23.79 -0.12 -3.31
CA LYS A 115 -23.50 1.14 -4.00
C LYS A 115 -23.29 0.92 -5.48
N GLU A 116 -22.53 -0.11 -5.83
CA GLU A 116 -22.24 -0.49 -7.21
C GLU A 116 -21.98 -1.99 -7.27
N SER A 117 -22.44 -2.66 -8.33
CA SER A 117 -22.03 -4.03 -8.62
C SER A 117 -22.21 -4.30 -10.10
N GLY A 118 -21.50 -5.29 -10.63
CA GLY A 118 -21.69 -5.64 -12.04
C GLY A 118 -20.95 -6.89 -12.47
N PRO A 119 -21.36 -7.46 -13.62
CA PRO A 119 -20.64 -8.56 -14.25
C PRO A 119 -19.32 -8.05 -14.85
N LEU A 120 -18.30 -8.91 -14.80
CA LEU A 120 -17.01 -8.72 -15.46
C LEU A 120 -16.83 -9.78 -16.55
N SER A 121 -15.79 -9.63 -17.36
CA SER A 121 -15.50 -10.58 -18.42
C SER A 121 -15.34 -12.00 -17.85
N PRO A 122 -15.96 -13.03 -18.48
CA PRO A 122 -15.75 -14.44 -18.12
C PRO A 122 -14.30 -14.90 -18.16
N SER A 123 -13.39 -14.14 -18.77
CA SER A 123 -11.97 -14.45 -18.83
C SER A 123 -11.19 -14.02 -17.58
N TRP A 124 -11.78 -13.21 -16.71
CA TRP A 124 -11.09 -12.62 -15.56
C TRP A 124 -10.96 -13.60 -14.39
N SER A 125 -9.79 -13.57 -13.73
CA SER A 125 -9.52 -14.28 -12.48
C SER A 125 -10.16 -13.54 -11.29
N ALA A 126 -10.31 -14.24 -10.16
CA ALA A 126 -10.80 -13.62 -8.92
C ALA A 126 -9.91 -12.43 -8.51
N GLN A 127 -8.58 -12.61 -8.54
CA GLN A 127 -7.61 -11.55 -8.24
C GLN A 127 -7.78 -10.29 -9.11
N ALA A 128 -8.09 -10.44 -10.40
CA ALA A 128 -8.37 -9.30 -11.27
C ALA A 128 -9.69 -8.60 -10.92
N CYS A 129 -10.72 -9.38 -10.57
CA CYS A 129 -11.98 -8.83 -10.08
C CYS A 129 -11.78 -8.02 -8.80
N GLU A 130 -10.98 -8.50 -7.86
CA GLU A 130 -10.68 -7.81 -6.59
C GLU A 130 -10.01 -6.45 -6.83
N LEU A 131 -8.97 -6.44 -7.68
CA LEU A 131 -8.29 -5.19 -8.05
C LEU A 131 -9.23 -4.20 -8.74
N TYR A 132 -10.13 -4.70 -9.59
CA TYR A 132 -11.12 -3.87 -10.24
C TYR A 132 -12.15 -3.31 -9.25
N ALA A 133 -12.60 -4.11 -8.27
CA ALA A 133 -13.50 -3.65 -7.22
C ALA A 133 -12.88 -2.49 -6.42
N VAL A 134 -11.61 -2.61 -6.03
CA VAL A 134 -10.85 -1.53 -5.37
C VAL A 134 -10.72 -0.32 -6.28
N LEU A 135 -10.35 -0.50 -7.55
CA LEU A 135 -10.24 0.61 -8.52
C LEU A 135 -11.56 1.37 -8.67
N ARG A 136 -12.69 0.67 -8.73
CA ARG A 136 -14.01 1.27 -8.81
C ARG A 136 -14.38 2.02 -7.53
N ALA A 137 -14.07 1.48 -6.35
CA ALA A 137 -14.27 2.18 -5.09
C ALA A 137 -13.42 3.46 -4.99
N LEU A 138 -12.16 3.42 -5.44
CA LEU A 138 -11.32 4.62 -5.51
C LEU A 138 -11.93 5.70 -6.41
N ARG A 139 -12.53 5.32 -7.55
CA ARG A 139 -13.25 6.26 -8.42
C ARG A 139 -14.53 6.82 -7.79
N LEU A 140 -15.26 6.01 -7.00
CA LEU A 140 -16.46 6.49 -6.29
C LEU A 140 -16.13 7.49 -5.18
N LEU A 141 -14.92 7.42 -4.62
CA LEU A 141 -14.44 8.34 -3.60
C LEU A 141 -13.67 9.54 -4.19
N GLU A 142 -13.58 9.69 -5.52
CA GLU A 142 -12.95 10.86 -6.13
C GLU A 142 -13.60 12.17 -5.61
N GLY A 143 -12.79 13.10 -5.09
CA GLY A 143 -13.29 14.35 -4.49
C GLY A 143 -13.71 14.24 -3.02
N LYS A 144 -13.49 13.10 -2.35
CA LYS A 144 -13.99 12.81 -0.99
C LYS A 144 -12.95 12.06 -0.16
N ALA A 145 -13.00 12.18 1.16
CA ALA A 145 -12.24 11.30 2.04
C ALA A 145 -12.97 9.97 2.27
N GLY A 146 -12.23 8.85 2.32
CA GLY A 146 -12.85 7.56 2.63
C GLY A 146 -11.91 6.37 2.82
N THR A 147 -12.47 5.32 3.41
CA THR A 147 -11.82 4.05 3.74
C THR A 147 -12.45 2.93 2.92
N ILE A 148 -11.62 2.18 2.19
CA ILE A 148 -12.01 1.00 1.42
C ILE A 148 -11.55 -0.25 2.17
N TYR A 149 -12.45 -1.16 2.44
CA TYR A 149 -12.15 -2.46 3.03
C TYR A 149 -12.26 -3.53 1.97
N THR A 150 -11.24 -4.36 1.87
CA THR A 150 -11.20 -5.56 1.04
C THR A 150 -10.83 -6.75 1.93
N ASP A 151 -11.38 -7.93 1.64
CA ASP A 151 -10.94 -9.19 2.24
C ASP A 151 -9.74 -9.81 1.49
N SER A 152 -9.41 -9.26 0.31
CA SER A 152 -8.30 -9.71 -0.52
C SER A 152 -6.96 -9.13 -0.07
N LYS A 153 -6.17 -9.94 0.64
CA LYS A 153 -4.75 -9.65 0.95
C LYS A 153 -3.94 -9.33 -0.31
N TYR A 154 -4.28 -9.96 -1.43
CA TYR A 154 -3.63 -9.69 -2.71
C TYR A 154 -3.91 -8.25 -3.18
N ALA A 155 -5.18 -7.82 -3.17
CA ALA A 155 -5.54 -6.47 -3.58
C ALA A 155 -4.90 -5.41 -2.68
N TYR A 156 -4.94 -5.62 -1.35
CA TYR A 156 -4.25 -4.74 -0.39
C TYR A 156 -2.75 -4.64 -0.69
N GLY A 157 -2.07 -5.78 -0.89
CA GLY A 157 -0.63 -5.80 -1.19
C GLY A 157 -0.28 -5.09 -2.50
N VAL A 158 -1.07 -5.29 -3.57
CA VAL A 158 -0.84 -4.59 -4.85
C VAL A 158 -0.92 -3.07 -4.66
N VAL A 159 -1.93 -2.62 -3.94
CA VAL A 159 -2.23 -1.21 -3.70
C VAL A 159 -1.20 -0.54 -2.78
N HIS A 160 -0.72 -1.22 -1.75
CA HIS A 160 0.19 -0.64 -0.75
C HIS A 160 1.67 -0.91 -0.99
N THR A 161 2.02 -1.91 -1.80
CA THR A 161 3.40 -2.39 -1.90
C THR A 161 3.95 -2.34 -3.33
N PHE A 162 3.11 -2.47 -4.36
CA PHE A 162 3.61 -2.84 -5.69
C PHE A 162 3.36 -1.85 -6.83
N GLY A 163 2.48 -0.86 -6.73
CA GLY A 163 2.14 -0.11 -7.94
C GLY A 163 3.22 0.80 -8.49
N LYS A 164 4.14 1.34 -7.67
CA LYS A 164 5.27 2.12 -8.20
C LYS A 164 6.35 1.23 -8.84
N ILE A 165 6.59 0.05 -8.25
CA ILE A 165 7.47 -0.98 -8.84
C ILE A 165 6.91 -1.43 -10.20
N TRP A 166 5.58 -1.48 -10.34
CA TRP A 166 4.93 -1.89 -11.58
C TRP A 166 4.92 -0.76 -12.63
N GLU A 167 4.78 0.50 -12.22
CA GLU A 167 4.96 1.67 -13.10
C GLU A 167 6.39 1.76 -13.62
N GLU A 168 7.39 1.60 -12.76
CA GLU A 168 8.82 1.65 -13.12
C GLU A 168 9.27 0.45 -13.99
N ARG A 169 8.55 -0.68 -13.94
CA ARG A 169 8.86 -1.90 -14.70
C ARG A 169 7.94 -2.13 -15.90
N GLY A 170 7.12 -1.16 -16.29
CA GLY A 170 6.24 -1.26 -17.46
C GLY A 170 5.15 -2.33 -17.33
N LEU A 171 4.61 -2.54 -16.12
CA LEU A 171 3.57 -3.54 -15.82
C LEU A 171 4.00 -4.98 -16.11
N ILE A 172 5.26 -5.33 -15.86
CA ILE A 172 5.78 -6.68 -16.09
C ILE A 172 6.00 -7.39 -14.74
N ASN A 173 5.49 -8.61 -14.60
CA ASN A 173 5.71 -9.42 -13.40
C ASN A 173 7.17 -9.90 -13.30
N SER A 174 7.55 -10.51 -12.17
CA SER A 174 8.90 -11.03 -11.94
C SER A 174 9.35 -12.14 -12.91
N GLN A 175 8.44 -12.68 -13.73
CA GLN A 175 8.70 -13.70 -14.74
C GLN A 175 8.79 -13.13 -16.17
N GLY A 176 8.80 -11.80 -16.33
CA GLY A 176 8.89 -11.18 -17.66
C GLY A 176 7.58 -11.20 -18.45
N LYS A 177 6.47 -11.58 -17.82
CA LYS A 177 5.13 -11.59 -18.45
C LYS A 177 4.41 -10.29 -18.11
N GLY A 178 3.86 -9.63 -19.13
CA GLY A 178 2.98 -8.48 -18.92
C GLY A 178 1.84 -8.86 -17.98
N LEU A 179 1.57 -8.01 -16.99
CA LEU A 179 0.38 -8.08 -16.17
C LEU A 179 -0.78 -7.90 -17.11
N LEU A 180 -1.55 -8.96 -17.28
CA LEU A 180 -2.48 -9.11 -18.38
C LEU A 180 -3.75 -8.27 -18.15
N HIS A 181 -3.64 -6.93 -18.26
CA HIS A 181 -4.73 -5.96 -18.42
C HIS A 181 -4.20 -4.71 -19.14
N ASP A 182 -3.72 -4.90 -20.37
CA ASP A 182 -3.18 -3.88 -21.30
C ASP A 182 -4.22 -2.85 -21.81
N LYS A 183 -5.39 -2.74 -21.15
CA LYS A 183 -6.48 -1.81 -21.48
C LYS A 183 -7.14 -1.21 -20.23
N THR A 184 -6.38 -0.98 -19.19
CA THR A 184 -6.79 -0.06 -18.13
C THR A 184 -5.75 1.04 -18.07
N ASP A 185 -6.10 2.21 -18.57
CA ASP A 185 -5.29 3.42 -18.45
C ASP A 185 -5.02 3.67 -16.95
N PHE A 186 -3.84 3.26 -16.51
CA PHE A 186 -3.26 3.59 -15.20
C PHE A 186 -2.75 5.04 -15.16
N ALA A 187 -2.81 5.76 -16.29
CA ALA A 187 -2.41 7.16 -16.39
C ALA A 187 -3.52 8.09 -15.88
N GLY A 188 -3.45 8.39 -14.58
CA GLY A 188 -4.30 9.40 -13.93
C GLY A 188 -3.99 10.82 -14.42
N ASN A 189 -5.06 11.50 -14.81
CA ASN A 189 -5.16 12.90 -15.19
C ASN A 189 -4.51 13.84 -14.16
N LYS A 190 -3.71 14.81 -14.63
CA LYS A 190 -3.06 15.83 -13.79
C LYS A 190 -4.08 16.92 -13.45
N GLY A 191 -4.49 16.98 -12.19
CA GLY A 191 -5.16 18.15 -11.61
C GLY A 191 -6.48 17.81 -10.92
N SER A 192 -6.42 17.50 -9.62
CA SER A 192 -7.56 17.66 -8.73
C SER A 192 -7.07 17.86 -7.30
N LYS A 193 -7.92 18.45 -6.44
CA LYS A 193 -7.63 18.76 -5.04
C LYS A 193 -7.12 17.51 -4.29
N ARG A 194 -6.23 17.73 -3.32
CA ARG A 194 -5.68 16.66 -2.47
C ARG A 194 -6.76 16.15 -1.53
N ASP A 195 -7.27 14.96 -1.79
CA ASP A 195 -8.18 14.21 -0.93
C ASP A 195 -7.42 13.07 -0.24
N SER A 196 -7.93 12.53 0.87
CA SER A 196 -7.27 11.46 1.65
C SER A 196 -8.04 10.14 1.60
N TYR A 197 -7.33 9.03 1.41
CA TYR A 197 -7.95 7.70 1.31
C TYR A 197 -7.19 6.66 2.14
N SER A 198 -7.89 5.60 2.54
CA SER A 198 -7.23 4.41 3.09
C SER A 198 -7.80 3.12 2.52
N VAL A 199 -6.96 2.09 2.39
CA VAL A 199 -7.37 0.74 1.96
C VAL A 199 -6.93 -0.25 3.01
N HIS A 200 -7.86 -1.09 3.47
CA HIS A 200 -7.68 -1.99 4.61
C HIS A 200 -8.02 -3.43 4.26
N THR A 201 -7.31 -4.36 4.91
CA THR A 201 -7.76 -5.76 4.97
C THR A 201 -8.70 -5.97 6.14
N GLY A 202 -9.92 -6.44 5.91
CA GLY A 202 -10.79 -6.95 6.98
C GLY A 202 -12.23 -6.47 6.95
N THR A 203 -13.07 -7.16 7.72
CA THR A 203 -14.43 -6.75 8.12
C THR A 203 -14.36 -5.93 9.42
N PRO A 204 -15.17 -4.88 9.62
CA PRO A 204 -15.10 -4.08 10.84
C PRO A 204 -15.61 -4.90 12.02
N GLU A 205 -14.88 -4.84 13.13
CA GLU A 205 -15.37 -5.35 14.40
C GLU A 205 -16.63 -4.58 14.80
N GLY A 206 -17.72 -5.32 14.99
CA GLY A 206 -18.95 -4.81 15.56
C GLY A 206 -18.72 -4.35 17.00
N HIS A 207 -19.09 -3.10 17.27
CA HIS A 207 -19.25 -2.46 18.58
C HIS A 207 -19.43 -3.42 19.77
N GLY A 208 -18.55 -3.29 20.77
CA GLY A 208 -18.82 -3.82 22.10
C GLY A 208 -19.98 -3.10 22.78
N LYS A 209 -20.88 -3.85 23.44
CA LYS A 209 -21.46 -3.49 24.74
C LYS A 209 -21.69 -4.71 25.63
N HIS A 210 -21.38 -4.44 26.89
CA HIS A 210 -21.37 -5.23 28.10
C HIS A 210 -22.75 -5.81 28.53
N ASN A 211 -22.73 -7.05 29.04
CA ASN A 211 -23.37 -7.54 30.28
C ASN A 211 -24.92 -7.69 30.39
N GLN A 212 -25.42 -8.93 30.59
CA GLN A 212 -25.98 -9.42 31.87
C GLN A 212 -26.82 -10.72 31.72
N ARG A 213 -26.54 -11.67 32.62
CA ARG A 213 -27.42 -12.64 33.30
C ARG A 213 -28.53 -13.37 32.50
N LYS A 214 -28.43 -14.69 32.46
CA LYS A 214 -29.17 -15.61 33.35
C LYS A 214 -28.34 -16.86 33.60
#